data_AF-A0A5J4S360-F1
#
_entry.id   AF-A0A5J4S360-F1
#
_cell.length_a   1.000
_cell.length_b   1.000
_cell.length_c   1.000
_cell.angle_alpha   90.00
_cell.angle_beta   90.00
_cell.angle_gamma   90.00
#
_symmetry.space_group_name_H-M   'P 1'
#
loop_
_entity.id
_entity.type
_entity.pdbx_description
1 polymer ?
#
loop_
_entity_poly.entity_id
_entity_poly.type
_entity_poly.pdbx_seq_one_letter_code
_entity_poly.pdbx_strand_id
1 'polypeptide(L)'
;MNYLPLILCLLLAGCTGHHPVAGPIPEGVTKIDLETGFRTPPDEVKPRVFWWWLQGNISREGILSDLTEMKKAGIKGAIVFDAGSSSFYTGGKVTYSKAVLLNPPGPGFMSDEWRKLFAYACQIADSLDLELSMNITSGWNDGGPWVTPEYTSKKLVWSELRVKGPAHLSEKLSLPQGLLKTGDYQEPFYRNVATLAVKQTPNSEMVSPLENIHIKAVHSIGIPMITNGLGYDWGIFMKEEPLVEGDYNTRLSDVIDISDHVDAGGNIIWDIPEGDYLILRFGYTGTGIRVSTHSPGGGGLAIDYMSLAATKLQYEHTAAIIFKDLSEMGVHSLKYLHDDSWELGAANWTEGMEEEFNEANGYDIRRYLPVIAGQII
;
A
#
# COMPACT_ATOMS: atom_id res chain seq x y z
N MET A 1 25.54 -65.48 -9.75
CA MET A 1 25.72 -64.91 -11.09
C MET A 1 25.02 -63.57 -11.15
N ASN A 2 25.82 -62.52 -11.31
CA ASN A 2 25.57 -61.17 -11.84
C ASN A 2 24.19 -60.53 -11.67
N TYR A 3 24.13 -59.47 -10.85
CA TYR A 3 23.42 -58.24 -11.21
C TYR A 3 24.26 -57.01 -10.85
N LEU A 4 24.46 -56.18 -11.86
CA LEU A 4 25.17 -54.89 -11.91
C LEU A 4 24.29 -53.81 -11.24
N PRO A 5 24.79 -52.98 -10.30
CA PRO A 5 23.95 -51.98 -9.65
C PRO A 5 23.92 -50.65 -10.43
N LEU A 6 22.71 -50.10 -10.48
CA LEU A 6 22.33 -48.79 -10.99
C LEU A 6 23.05 -47.68 -10.21
N ILE A 7 23.70 -46.75 -10.92
CA ILE A 7 24.24 -45.51 -10.35
C ILE A 7 23.08 -44.52 -10.20
N LEU A 8 22.71 -44.21 -8.95
CA LEU A 8 21.87 -43.06 -8.62
C LEU A 8 22.77 -42.04 -7.91
N CYS A 9 23.16 -40.99 -8.65
CA CYS A 9 23.89 -39.84 -8.10
C CYS A 9 22.96 -39.02 -7.21
N LEU A 10 23.04 -39.24 -5.90
CA LEU A 10 22.56 -38.32 -4.87
C LEU A 10 23.62 -37.21 -4.69
N LEU A 11 23.34 -36.02 -5.22
CA LEU A 11 24.05 -34.79 -4.89
C LEU A 11 23.69 -34.39 -3.45
N LEU A 12 24.47 -34.88 -2.49
CA LEU A 12 24.57 -34.31 -1.14
C LEU A 12 25.56 -33.14 -1.19
N ALA A 13 25.04 -31.93 -1.40
CA ALA A 13 25.63 -30.72 -0.82
C ALA A 13 24.77 -30.42 0.42
N GLY A 14 25.27 -30.48 1.65
CA GLY A 14 26.49 -29.82 2.09
C GLY A 14 26.16 -28.51 2.81
N CYS A 15 25.12 -28.47 3.65
CA CYS A 15 24.88 -27.38 4.61
C CYS A 15 24.96 -27.93 6.04
N THR A 16 26.13 -28.43 6.43
CA THR A 16 26.47 -28.58 7.86
C THR A 16 26.87 -27.22 8.41
N GLY A 17 25.87 -26.37 8.57
CA GLY A 17 25.94 -25.10 9.28
C GLY A 17 24.71 -25.00 10.17
N HIS A 18 24.67 -25.77 11.25
CA HIS A 18 23.77 -25.47 12.36
C HIS A 18 24.28 -24.17 12.99
N HIS A 19 23.90 -23.03 12.42
CA HIS A 19 23.84 -21.81 13.21
C HIS A 19 22.66 -22.00 14.17
N PRO A 20 22.89 -22.11 15.49
CA PRO A 20 21.78 -22.00 16.43
C PRO A 20 21.09 -20.66 16.15
N VAL A 21 19.81 -20.72 15.76
CA VAL A 21 18.96 -19.54 15.51
C VAL A 21 18.79 -18.69 16.78
N ALA A 22 19.20 -19.21 17.94
CA ALA A 22 19.37 -18.44 19.15
C ALA A 22 20.83 -17.97 19.25
N GLY A 23 21.06 -16.67 19.04
CA GLY A 23 22.28 -16.03 19.53
C GLY A 23 22.45 -16.26 21.04
N PRO A 24 23.67 -16.06 21.59
CA PRO A 24 23.85 -16.11 23.03
C PRO A 24 22.85 -15.18 23.71
N ILE A 25 22.19 -15.68 24.76
CA ILE A 25 21.33 -14.89 25.63
C ILE A 25 22.16 -13.66 26.06
N PRO A 26 21.67 -12.41 25.88
CA PRO A 26 22.40 -11.22 26.25
C PRO A 26 22.93 -11.33 27.69
N GLU A 27 24.20 -10.98 27.90
CA GLU A 27 24.78 -10.90 29.25
C GLU A 27 23.93 -9.93 30.08
N GLY A 28 23.29 -10.44 31.14
CA GLY A 28 22.38 -9.66 31.99
C GLY A 28 20.96 -10.23 32.11
N VAL A 29 20.55 -11.18 31.26
CA VAL A 29 19.29 -11.89 31.47
C VAL A 29 19.49 -12.93 32.58
N THR A 30 19.09 -12.59 33.80
CA THR A 30 18.90 -13.58 34.87
C THR A 30 17.99 -14.68 34.32
N LYS A 31 18.52 -15.90 34.19
CA LYS A 31 17.69 -17.09 33.93
C LYS A 31 16.75 -17.25 35.11
N ILE A 32 15.55 -16.70 34.99
CA ILE A 32 14.43 -17.05 35.86
C ILE A 32 14.14 -18.52 35.56
N ASP A 33 14.09 -19.36 36.58
CA ASP A 33 13.70 -20.75 36.38
C ASP A 33 12.27 -20.80 35.84
N LEU A 34 11.96 -21.85 35.06
CA LEU A 34 10.66 -21.95 34.38
C LEU A 34 9.47 -21.95 35.35
N GLU A 35 9.63 -22.50 36.55
CA GLU A 35 8.53 -22.51 37.53
C GLU A 35 8.26 -21.09 38.04
N THR A 36 9.32 -20.36 38.41
CA THR A 36 9.21 -18.97 38.88
C THR A 36 8.71 -18.04 37.77
N GLY A 37 9.24 -18.17 36.55
CA GLY A 37 8.79 -17.39 35.40
C GLY A 37 7.35 -17.70 34.98
N PHE A 38 6.88 -18.93 35.21
CA PHE A 38 5.48 -19.29 34.97
C PHE A 38 4.53 -18.77 36.06
N ARG A 39 4.96 -18.83 37.34
CA ARG A 39 4.16 -18.34 38.47
C ARG A 39 4.14 -16.82 38.58
N THR A 40 5.20 -16.16 38.17
CA THR A 40 5.35 -14.71 38.17
C THR A 40 5.94 -14.27 36.83
N PRO A 41 5.09 -14.21 35.78
CA PRO A 41 5.52 -13.85 34.44
C PRO A 41 6.21 -12.48 34.43
N PRO A 42 7.38 -12.35 33.78
CA PRO A 42 8.06 -11.08 33.67
C PRO A 42 7.28 -10.14 32.73
N ASP A 43 7.66 -8.87 32.67
CA ASP A 43 6.89 -7.86 31.96
C ASP A 43 6.84 -8.08 30.45
N GLU A 44 7.87 -8.69 29.86
CA GLU A 44 8.00 -8.93 28.43
C GLU A 44 6.96 -9.92 27.87
N VAL A 45 6.35 -10.75 28.73
CA VAL A 45 5.32 -11.72 28.33
C VAL A 45 3.90 -11.27 28.69
N LYS A 46 3.77 -10.11 29.34
CA LYS A 46 2.45 -9.54 29.65
C LYS A 46 1.80 -9.00 28.37
N PRO A 47 0.47 -9.17 28.22
CA PRO A 47 -0.21 -8.70 27.03
C PRO A 47 -0.19 -7.18 26.95
N ARG A 48 -0.30 -6.70 25.71
CA ARG A 48 -0.68 -5.32 25.38
C ARG A 48 -2.03 -5.36 24.67
N VAL A 49 -2.76 -4.24 24.72
CA VAL A 49 -4.12 -4.16 24.19
C VAL A 49 -4.27 -3.01 23.21
N PHE A 50 -5.17 -3.14 22.24
CA PHE A 50 -5.62 -1.97 21.49
C PHE A 50 -6.47 -1.07 22.41
N TRP A 51 -6.17 0.22 22.43
CA TRP A 51 -6.92 1.23 23.16
C TRP A 51 -7.42 2.27 22.18
N TRP A 52 -8.67 2.09 21.79
CA TRP A 52 -9.32 2.85 20.74
C TRP A 52 -9.80 4.21 21.26
N TRP A 53 -9.26 5.27 20.69
CA TRP A 53 -9.69 6.65 20.92
C TRP A 53 -10.69 7.02 19.84
N LEU A 54 -11.98 6.82 20.15
CA LEU A 54 -13.06 6.92 19.17
C LEU A 54 -13.59 8.35 19.05
N GLN A 55 -13.58 8.89 17.83
CA GLN A 55 -14.15 10.19 17.48
C GLN A 55 -13.56 11.36 18.31
N GLY A 56 -12.30 11.24 18.71
CA GLY A 56 -11.63 12.19 19.59
C GLY A 56 -12.22 12.29 21.00
N ASN A 57 -13.15 11.41 21.41
CA ASN A 57 -13.78 11.46 22.73
C ASN A 57 -12.84 10.96 23.82
N ILE A 58 -11.92 11.83 24.22
CA ILE A 58 -10.81 11.53 25.12
C ILE A 58 -10.84 12.56 26.26
N SER A 59 -10.65 12.11 27.49
CA SER A 59 -10.52 12.99 28.66
C SER A 59 -9.36 12.56 29.56
N ARG A 60 -8.84 13.49 30.36
CA ARG A 60 -7.75 13.21 31.31
C ARG A 60 -8.21 12.22 32.38
N GLU A 61 -9.46 12.34 32.83
CA GLU A 61 -10.04 11.44 33.83
C GLU A 61 -10.17 10.01 33.27
N GLY A 62 -10.61 9.88 32.01
CA GLY A 62 -10.70 8.60 31.31
C GLY A 62 -9.32 7.96 31.12
N ILE A 63 -8.34 8.73 30.63
CA ILE A 63 -6.94 8.27 30.46
C ILE A 63 -6.38 7.71 31.78
N LEU A 64 -6.53 8.46 32.88
CA LEU A 64 -6.03 8.03 34.19
C LEU A 64 -6.71 6.76 34.66
N SER A 65 -8.05 6.70 34.53
CA SER A 65 -8.84 5.54 34.91
C SER A 65 -8.43 4.30 34.12
N ASP A 66 -8.40 4.39 32.79
CA ASP A 66 -8.12 3.26 31.90
C ASP A 66 -6.72 2.68 32.16
N LEU A 67 -5.67 3.52 32.19
CA LEU A 67 -4.31 3.05 32.42
C LEU A 67 -4.11 2.48 33.83
N THR A 68 -4.78 3.05 34.84
CA THR A 68 -4.76 2.50 36.20
C THR A 68 -5.40 1.11 36.25
N GLU A 69 -6.53 0.91 35.57
CA GLU A 69 -7.19 -0.40 35.50
C GLU A 69 -6.39 -1.41 34.68
N MET A 70 -5.75 -0.99 33.58
CA MET A 70 -4.83 -1.84 32.82
C MET A 70 -3.69 -2.36 33.71
N LYS A 71 -3.05 -1.49 34.50
CA LYS A 71 -1.99 -1.90 35.44
C LYS A 71 -2.50 -2.89 36.47
N LYS A 72 -3.68 -2.64 37.06
CA LYS A 72 -4.31 -3.55 38.04
C LYS A 72 -4.63 -4.92 37.43
N ALA A 73 -5.05 -4.96 36.17
CA ALA A 73 -5.35 -6.19 35.43
C ALA A 73 -4.09 -6.97 34.98
N GLY A 74 -2.89 -6.41 35.14
CA GLY A 74 -1.63 -7.03 34.71
C GLY A 74 -1.31 -6.86 33.23
N ILE A 75 -1.95 -5.90 32.54
CA ILE A 75 -1.61 -5.49 31.18
C ILE A 75 -0.35 -4.61 31.24
N LYS A 76 0.64 -4.84 30.36
CA LYS A 76 1.90 -4.07 30.34
C LYS A 76 1.83 -2.81 29.49
N GLY A 77 0.86 -2.71 28.59
CA GLY A 77 0.79 -1.58 27.70
C GLY A 77 -0.41 -1.55 26.78
N ALA A 78 -0.48 -0.47 25.99
CA ALA A 78 -1.55 -0.26 25.04
C ALA A 78 -1.06 0.35 23.73
N ILE A 79 -1.75 0.02 22.64
CA ILE A 79 -1.62 0.70 21.35
C ILE A 79 -2.72 1.76 21.32
N VAL A 80 -2.34 3.03 21.42
CA VAL A 80 -3.27 4.14 21.23
C VAL A 80 -3.63 4.17 19.75
N PHE A 81 -4.89 3.88 19.48
CA PHE A 81 -5.44 3.80 18.13
C PHE A 81 -6.51 4.87 17.97
N ASP A 82 -6.13 6.01 17.39
CA ASP A 82 -7.10 7.05 17.06
C ASP A 82 -7.93 6.59 15.88
N ALA A 83 -9.25 6.61 16.02
CA ALA A 83 -10.16 6.28 14.94
C ALA A 83 -11.46 7.07 15.09
N GLY A 84 -12.14 7.26 13.97
CA GLY A 84 -13.48 7.81 13.95
C GLY A 84 -14.49 6.88 14.61
N SER A 85 -15.75 7.09 14.25
CA SER A 85 -16.82 6.23 14.75
C SER A 85 -16.92 4.89 14.00
N SER A 86 -17.81 4.01 14.46
CA SER A 86 -18.30 2.83 13.73
C SER A 86 -19.14 3.16 12.49
N SER A 87 -18.73 4.17 11.72
CA SER A 87 -19.33 4.53 10.44
C SER A 87 -18.84 3.57 9.38
N PHE A 88 -19.74 2.76 8.83
CA PHE A 88 -19.45 1.84 7.74
C PHE A 88 -20.00 2.43 6.44
N TYR A 89 -19.18 2.40 5.39
CA TYR A 89 -19.63 2.71 4.03
C TYR A 89 -20.38 1.50 3.47
N THR A 90 -21.67 1.63 3.23
CA THR A 90 -22.47 0.60 2.53
C THR A 90 -23.18 1.25 1.35
N GLY A 91 -22.91 0.78 0.12
CA GLY A 91 -23.61 1.26 -1.08
C GLY A 91 -23.49 2.78 -1.34
N GLY A 92 -22.34 3.39 -1.03
CA GLY A 92 -22.11 4.83 -1.24
C GLY A 92 -22.74 5.75 -0.20
N LYS A 93 -23.30 5.22 0.90
CA LYS A 93 -23.81 6.01 2.03
C LYS A 93 -23.02 5.70 3.31
N VAL A 94 -22.60 6.76 3.99
CA VAL A 94 -22.07 6.67 5.36
C VAL A 94 -23.24 6.48 6.29
N THR A 95 -23.29 5.33 6.98
CA THR A 95 -24.28 5.13 8.03
C THR A 95 -23.59 5.32 9.37
N TYR A 96 -24.02 6.33 10.13
CA TYR A 96 -23.54 6.55 11.48
C TYR A 96 -24.36 5.72 12.47
N SER A 97 -23.69 5.07 13.44
CA SER A 97 -24.43 4.48 14.54
C SER A 97 -25.09 5.58 15.38
N LYS A 98 -26.24 5.30 16.01
CA LYS A 98 -27.01 6.28 16.78
C LYS A 98 -26.20 6.96 17.88
N ALA A 99 -25.20 6.28 18.44
CA ALA A 99 -24.28 6.82 19.45
C ALA A 99 -23.43 7.99 18.92
N VAL A 100 -23.06 7.96 17.64
CA VAL A 100 -22.23 8.99 16.97
C VAL A 100 -22.99 10.29 16.78
N LEU A 101 -24.30 10.19 16.53
CA LEU A 101 -25.18 11.35 16.39
C LEU A 101 -25.45 12.06 17.73
N LEU A 102 -25.23 11.37 18.86
CA LEU A 102 -25.54 11.86 20.20
C LEU A 102 -24.34 12.51 20.91
N ASN A 103 -23.12 12.23 20.48
CA ASN A 103 -21.90 12.78 21.07
C ASN A 103 -21.17 13.68 20.05
N PRO A 104 -20.96 14.97 20.36
CA PRO A 104 -20.12 15.81 19.50
C PRO A 104 -18.70 15.24 19.44
N PRO A 105 -17.99 15.40 18.32
CA PRO A 105 -16.59 15.01 18.25
C PRO A 105 -15.73 15.76 19.27
N GLY A 106 -14.74 15.06 19.83
CA GLY A 106 -13.69 15.70 20.62
C GLY A 106 -12.57 16.28 19.75
N PRO A 107 -11.36 16.49 20.31
CA PRO A 107 -10.23 17.03 19.58
C PRO A 107 -9.90 16.22 18.32
N GLY A 108 -9.63 16.93 17.22
CA GLY A 108 -9.22 16.28 15.98
C GLY A 108 -7.83 15.67 16.09
N PHE A 109 -7.59 14.59 15.34
CA PHE A 109 -6.30 13.90 15.32
C PHE A 109 -5.14 14.88 15.07
N MET A 110 -4.05 14.73 15.82
CA MET A 110 -2.86 15.59 15.79
C MET A 110 -3.07 17.09 16.08
N SER A 111 -4.29 17.52 16.44
CA SER A 111 -4.51 18.89 16.95
C SER A 111 -3.76 19.13 18.26
N ASP A 112 -3.52 20.39 18.61
CA ASP A 112 -2.83 20.76 19.85
C ASP A 112 -3.45 20.12 21.10
N GLU A 113 -4.78 20.03 21.16
CA GLU A 113 -5.47 19.43 22.31
C GLU A 113 -5.35 17.91 22.31
N TRP A 114 -5.43 17.26 21.14
CA TRP A 114 -5.19 15.82 21.01
C TRP A 114 -3.76 15.46 21.45
N ARG A 115 -2.76 16.24 21.01
CA ARG A 115 -1.35 16.03 21.38
C ARG A 115 -1.12 16.18 22.88
N LYS A 116 -1.77 17.15 23.53
CA LYS A 116 -1.71 17.29 25.00
C LYS A 116 -2.31 16.10 25.73
N LEU A 117 -3.42 15.55 25.23
CA LEU A 117 -4.03 14.36 25.80
C LEU A 117 -3.16 13.12 25.59
N PHE A 118 -2.57 12.96 24.41
CA PHE A 118 -1.60 11.90 24.10
C PHE A 118 -0.36 11.97 25.01
N ALA A 119 0.22 13.16 25.16
CA ALA A 119 1.35 13.38 26.05
C ALA A 119 0.98 13.08 27.51
N TYR A 120 -0.22 13.45 27.94
CA TYR A 120 -0.72 13.12 29.27
C TYR A 120 -0.89 11.60 29.47
N ALA A 121 -1.41 10.87 28.47
CA ALA A 121 -1.48 9.41 28.53
C ALA A 121 -0.08 8.79 28.68
N CYS A 122 0.91 9.30 27.95
CA CYS A 122 2.29 8.86 28.08
C CYS A 122 2.86 9.16 29.49
N GLN A 123 2.58 10.34 30.06
CA GLN A 123 3.00 10.67 31.44
C GLN A 123 2.41 9.71 32.48
N ILE A 124 1.11 9.38 32.36
CA ILE A 124 0.47 8.42 33.25
C ILE A 124 1.07 7.03 33.08
N ALA A 125 1.28 6.59 31.83
CA ALA A 125 1.90 5.29 31.54
C ALA A 125 3.31 5.19 32.15
N ASP A 126 4.13 6.24 32.07
CA ASP A 126 5.45 6.29 32.73
C ASP A 126 5.33 6.10 34.24
N SER A 127 4.40 6.82 34.88
CA SER A 127 4.19 6.73 36.33
C SER A 127 3.74 5.34 36.80
N LEU A 128 3.12 4.56 35.90
CA LEU A 128 2.61 3.22 36.16
C LEU A 128 3.54 2.12 35.64
N ASP A 129 4.68 2.48 35.03
CA ASP A 129 5.55 1.53 34.34
C ASP A 129 4.77 0.69 33.32
N LEU A 130 4.05 1.39 32.43
CA LEU A 130 3.35 0.87 31.26
C LEU A 130 4.00 1.38 29.98
N GLU A 131 3.90 0.59 28.91
CA GLU A 131 4.41 0.94 27.58
C GLU A 131 3.27 1.32 26.64
N LEU A 132 3.41 2.44 25.95
CA LEU A 132 2.47 2.86 24.90
C LEU A 132 3.07 2.67 23.52
N SER A 133 2.18 2.41 22.57
CA SER A 133 2.45 2.45 21.14
C SER A 133 1.50 3.44 20.48
N MET A 134 1.92 4.03 19.36
CA MET A 134 1.08 4.96 18.60
C MET A 134 0.83 4.42 17.19
N ASN A 135 -0.44 4.31 16.82
CA ASN A 135 -0.80 4.20 15.40
C ASN A 135 -0.48 5.52 14.68
N ILE A 136 0.30 5.47 13.61
CA ILE A 136 0.82 6.68 12.94
C ILE A 136 -0.17 7.37 12.00
N THR A 137 -1.44 6.99 12.07
CA THR A 137 -2.56 7.56 11.34
C THR A 137 -3.84 7.56 12.20
N SER A 138 -4.88 8.21 11.69
CA SER A 138 -6.22 8.14 12.27
C SER A 138 -7.06 7.13 11.50
N GLY A 139 -7.41 6.01 12.13
CA GLY A 139 -7.98 4.84 11.49
C GLY A 139 -6.89 3.90 10.97
N TRP A 140 -7.14 3.26 9.85
CA TRP A 140 -6.19 2.39 9.15
C TRP A 140 -6.09 2.87 7.71
N ASN A 141 -4.88 2.81 7.13
CA ASN A 141 -4.37 3.56 5.97
C ASN A 141 -3.69 4.88 6.36
N ASP A 142 -2.37 4.93 6.18
CA ASP A 142 -1.58 6.14 6.35
C ASP A 142 -2.00 7.21 5.36
N GLY A 143 -2.20 8.40 5.90
CA GLY A 143 -2.57 9.58 5.15
C GLY A 143 -3.20 10.63 6.04
N GLY A 144 -3.74 11.65 5.40
CA GLY A 144 -4.32 12.78 6.11
C GLY A 144 -4.45 13.99 5.19
N PRO A 145 -4.91 15.13 5.74
CA PRO A 145 -5.15 16.36 4.96
C PRO A 145 -3.88 16.94 4.32
N TRP A 146 -2.68 16.52 4.76
CA TRP A 146 -1.39 16.92 4.20
C TRP A 146 -1.00 16.18 2.91
N VAL A 147 -1.72 15.11 2.53
CA VAL A 147 -1.38 14.30 1.36
C VAL A 147 -1.95 14.94 0.09
N THR A 148 -1.05 15.35 -0.81
CA THR A 148 -1.38 15.89 -2.14
C THR A 148 -1.41 14.79 -3.22
N PRO A 149 -1.91 15.07 -4.44
CA PRO A 149 -1.88 14.10 -5.53
C PRO A 149 -0.48 13.54 -5.86
N GLU A 150 0.59 14.29 -5.61
CA GLU A 150 1.97 13.85 -5.78
C GLU A 150 2.35 12.73 -4.79
N TYR A 151 1.86 12.81 -3.55
CA TYR A 151 2.22 11.88 -2.47
C TYR A 151 1.20 10.78 -2.23
N THR A 152 0.07 10.77 -2.95
CA THR A 152 -0.95 9.71 -2.80
C THR A 152 -0.58 8.43 -3.54
N SER A 153 -1.15 7.30 -3.12
CA SER A 153 -1.06 6.02 -3.84
C SER A 153 -1.46 6.18 -5.31
N LYS A 154 -0.76 5.48 -6.20
CA LYS A 154 -0.87 5.71 -7.65
C LYS A 154 -1.24 4.44 -8.40
N LYS A 155 -1.82 4.67 -9.58
CA LYS A 155 -2.15 3.63 -10.55
C LYS A 155 -1.69 4.05 -11.93
N LEU A 156 -1.22 3.09 -12.70
CA LEU A 156 -0.98 3.25 -14.13
C LEU A 156 -2.33 3.48 -14.84
N VAL A 157 -2.35 4.25 -15.91
CA VAL A 157 -3.51 4.54 -16.76
C VAL A 157 -3.04 4.75 -18.20
N TRP A 158 -3.91 4.51 -19.17
CA TRP A 158 -3.59 4.75 -20.58
C TRP A 158 -4.78 5.25 -21.39
N SER A 159 -4.46 5.91 -22.50
CA SER A 159 -5.40 6.19 -23.59
C SER A 159 -4.94 5.51 -24.86
N GLU A 160 -5.88 5.31 -25.78
CA GLU A 160 -5.67 4.51 -26.98
C GLU A 160 -6.05 5.31 -28.23
N LEU A 161 -5.26 5.14 -29.29
CA LEU A 161 -5.55 5.67 -30.61
C LEU A 161 -5.11 4.62 -31.66
N ARG A 162 -6.05 4.20 -32.52
CA ARG A 162 -5.74 3.30 -33.64
C ARG A 162 -5.43 4.12 -34.89
N VAL A 163 -4.30 3.84 -35.52
CA VAL A 163 -3.85 4.52 -36.74
C VAL A 163 -3.34 3.51 -37.77
N LYS A 164 -3.33 3.90 -39.04
CA LYS A 164 -2.81 3.11 -40.14
C LYS A 164 -1.78 3.91 -40.91
N GLY A 165 -0.63 3.30 -41.17
CA GLY A 165 0.41 3.88 -42.02
C GLY A 165 0.53 3.21 -43.39
N PRO A 166 1.32 3.78 -44.31
CA PRO A 166 2.14 4.97 -44.09
C PRO A 166 1.29 6.26 -44.04
N ALA A 167 1.49 7.08 -43.00
CA ALA A 167 0.75 8.33 -42.80
C ALA A 167 1.51 9.29 -41.88
N HIS A 168 1.28 10.60 -42.04
CA HIS A 168 1.80 11.61 -41.11
C HIS A 168 0.77 11.89 -40.01
N LEU A 169 1.14 11.67 -38.76
CA LEU A 169 0.29 11.90 -37.59
C LEU A 169 0.67 13.22 -36.93
N SER A 170 -0.28 14.15 -36.85
CA SER A 170 -0.13 15.43 -36.16
C SER A 170 -1.44 15.78 -35.45
N GLU A 171 -1.61 15.31 -34.22
CA GLU A 171 -2.81 15.58 -33.43
C GLU A 171 -2.51 15.62 -31.92
N LYS A 172 -3.52 15.94 -31.11
CA LYS A 172 -3.41 15.92 -29.65
C LYS A 172 -3.95 14.60 -29.12
N LEU A 173 -3.07 13.79 -28.53
CA LEU A 173 -3.47 12.54 -27.87
C LEU A 173 -4.38 12.85 -26.67
N SER A 174 -5.46 12.09 -26.57
CA SER A 174 -6.39 12.17 -25.45
C SER A 174 -5.68 11.78 -24.14
N LEU A 175 -6.14 12.35 -23.03
CA LEU A 175 -5.74 11.87 -21.71
C LEU A 175 -6.50 10.58 -21.38
N PRO A 176 -5.92 9.69 -20.56
CA PRO A 176 -6.64 8.54 -20.02
C PRO A 176 -7.89 8.95 -19.24
N GLN A 177 -8.85 8.04 -19.13
CA GLN A 177 -10.02 8.24 -18.28
C GLN A 177 -9.69 7.95 -16.80
N GLY A 178 -10.56 8.40 -15.88
CA GLY A 178 -10.46 8.04 -14.46
C GLY A 178 -9.29 8.68 -13.70
N LEU A 179 -8.78 9.83 -14.19
CA LEU A 179 -7.75 10.63 -13.54
C LEU A 179 -8.27 11.22 -12.22
N LEU A 180 -7.42 11.20 -11.20
CA LEU A 180 -7.71 11.84 -9.92
C LEU A 180 -7.92 13.34 -10.13
N LYS A 181 -9.04 13.82 -9.59
CA LYS A 181 -9.36 15.24 -9.42
C LYS A 181 -9.74 15.45 -7.97
N THR A 182 -9.04 16.34 -7.28
CA THR A 182 -9.34 16.71 -5.89
C THR A 182 -9.94 18.11 -5.87
N GLY A 183 -10.77 18.44 -4.87
CA GLY A 183 -11.53 19.69 -4.85
C GLY A 183 -10.67 20.95 -5.03
N ASP A 184 -9.44 20.92 -4.52
CA ASP A 184 -8.45 22.00 -4.64
C ASP A 184 -7.69 22.00 -5.97
N TYR A 185 -7.76 20.90 -6.74
CA TYR A 185 -7.02 20.64 -7.98
C TYR A 185 -8.03 20.40 -9.11
N GLN A 186 -8.52 21.51 -9.67
CA GLN A 186 -9.48 21.48 -10.80
C GLN A 186 -8.91 20.76 -12.02
N GLU A 187 -7.58 20.81 -12.19
CA GLU A 187 -6.86 20.08 -13.23
C GLU A 187 -6.61 18.62 -12.82
N PRO A 188 -6.77 17.65 -13.74
CA PRO A 188 -6.50 16.25 -13.45
C PRO A 188 -5.01 16.02 -13.13
N PHE A 189 -4.74 15.24 -12.09
CA PHE A 189 -3.37 14.80 -11.82
C PHE A 189 -2.97 13.68 -12.78
N TYR A 190 -1.99 13.96 -13.63
CA TYR A 190 -1.45 13.00 -14.59
C TYR A 190 0.05 13.25 -14.78
N ARG A 191 0.81 12.16 -14.89
CA ARG A 191 2.23 12.16 -15.24
C ARG A 191 2.46 11.12 -16.33
N ASN A 192 3.15 11.53 -17.40
CA ASN A 192 3.43 10.65 -18.53
C ASN A 192 4.50 9.62 -18.14
N VAL A 193 4.32 8.37 -18.58
CA VAL A 193 5.32 7.30 -18.44
C VAL A 193 5.96 7.02 -19.80
N ALA A 194 5.15 6.63 -20.78
CA ALA A 194 5.61 6.35 -22.13
C ALA A 194 4.47 6.51 -23.15
N THR A 195 4.81 6.86 -24.40
CA THR A 195 3.89 6.69 -25.53
C THR A 195 4.45 5.61 -26.45
N LEU A 196 3.69 4.54 -26.65
CA LEU A 196 4.13 3.36 -27.40
C LEU A 196 3.27 3.18 -28.65
N ALA A 197 3.91 2.99 -29.80
CA ALA A 197 3.27 2.54 -31.02
C ALA A 197 3.42 1.01 -31.12
N VAL A 198 2.31 0.29 -30.99
CA VAL A 198 2.27 -1.16 -31.04
C VAL A 198 1.80 -1.59 -32.42
N LYS A 199 2.70 -2.10 -33.27
CA LYS A 199 2.32 -2.62 -34.59
C LYS A 199 1.54 -3.92 -34.42
N GLN A 200 0.33 -3.95 -34.95
CA GLN A 200 -0.63 -5.03 -34.77
C GLN A 200 -0.44 -6.10 -35.84
N THR A 201 -0.64 -7.37 -35.46
CA THR A 201 -0.74 -8.47 -36.43
C THR A 201 -2.11 -8.47 -37.13
N PRO A 202 -2.26 -9.11 -38.30
CA PRO A 202 -3.56 -9.25 -38.96
C PRO A 202 -4.64 -9.95 -38.10
N ASN A 203 -4.23 -10.75 -37.11
CA ASN A 203 -5.14 -11.48 -36.23
C ASN A 203 -5.40 -10.76 -34.89
N SER A 204 -4.81 -9.58 -34.68
CA SER A 204 -4.82 -8.90 -33.37
C SER A 204 -6.23 -8.68 -32.80
N GLU A 205 -7.22 -8.41 -33.66
CA GLU A 205 -8.62 -8.22 -33.23
C GLU A 205 -9.28 -9.51 -32.69
N MET A 206 -8.72 -10.68 -32.99
CA MET A 206 -9.21 -11.98 -32.49
C MET A 206 -8.51 -12.42 -31.20
N VAL A 207 -7.42 -11.77 -30.82
CA VAL A 207 -6.63 -12.11 -29.64
C VAL A 207 -7.31 -11.54 -28.40
N SER A 208 -7.58 -12.40 -27.43
CA SER A 208 -8.19 -11.99 -26.16
C SER A 208 -7.11 -11.64 -25.13
N PRO A 209 -7.35 -10.64 -24.25
CA PRO A 209 -6.48 -10.42 -23.10
C PRO A 209 -6.45 -11.63 -22.18
N LEU A 210 -5.40 -11.72 -21.36
CA LEU A 210 -5.33 -12.72 -20.28
C LEU A 210 -6.56 -12.64 -19.37
N GLU A 211 -7.03 -13.80 -18.93
CA GLU A 211 -8.14 -13.89 -17.99
C GLU A 211 -7.77 -13.16 -16.69
N ASN A 212 -8.71 -12.35 -16.19
CA ASN A 212 -8.56 -11.55 -14.98
C ASN A 212 -7.36 -10.59 -15.04
N ILE A 213 -6.98 -10.09 -16.23
CA ILE A 213 -5.85 -9.16 -16.40
C ILE A 213 -5.93 -7.94 -15.48
N HIS A 214 -7.12 -7.42 -15.21
CA HIS A 214 -7.32 -6.30 -14.29
C HIS A 214 -6.95 -6.64 -12.82
N ILE A 215 -7.05 -7.89 -12.40
CA ILE A 215 -6.57 -8.35 -11.08
C ILE A 215 -5.08 -8.67 -11.15
N LYS A 216 -4.63 -9.37 -12.20
CA LYS A 216 -3.20 -9.71 -12.41
C LYS A 216 -2.31 -8.47 -12.50
N ALA A 217 -2.81 -7.39 -13.12
CA ALA A 217 -2.15 -6.10 -13.22
C ALA A 217 -2.43 -5.16 -12.04
N VAL A 218 -3.11 -5.64 -10.99
CA VAL A 218 -3.42 -4.89 -9.76
C VAL A 218 -4.14 -3.57 -10.05
N HIS A 219 -5.06 -3.58 -11.03
CA HIS A 219 -6.06 -2.54 -11.24
C HIS A 219 -7.35 -2.78 -10.45
N SER A 220 -7.48 -3.98 -9.86
CA SER A 220 -8.56 -4.39 -8.97
C SER A 220 -8.03 -5.37 -7.93
N ILE A 221 -8.57 -5.27 -6.72
CA ILE A 221 -8.38 -6.27 -5.64
C ILE A 221 -9.68 -7.04 -5.36
N GLY A 222 -10.66 -6.98 -6.27
CA GLY A 222 -11.93 -7.67 -6.18
C GLY A 222 -11.81 -9.17 -6.47
N ILE A 223 -11.01 -9.88 -5.68
CA ILE A 223 -10.78 -11.32 -5.84
C ILE A 223 -12.08 -12.07 -5.51
N PRO A 224 -12.57 -12.96 -6.39
CA PRO A 224 -13.75 -13.76 -6.11
C PRO A 224 -13.57 -14.66 -4.89
N MET A 225 -14.65 -14.95 -4.17
CA MET A 225 -14.62 -15.96 -3.11
C MET A 225 -14.61 -17.37 -3.70
N ILE A 226 -13.91 -18.30 -3.06
CA ILE A 226 -14.03 -19.72 -3.40
C ILE A 226 -15.46 -20.22 -3.13
N THR A 227 -15.91 -21.20 -3.91
CA THR A 227 -17.31 -21.69 -3.90
C THR A 227 -17.76 -22.26 -2.56
N ASN A 228 -16.84 -22.66 -1.68
CA ASN A 228 -17.15 -23.14 -0.33
C ASN A 228 -17.28 -22.01 0.73
N GLY A 229 -17.04 -20.75 0.35
CA GLY A 229 -17.18 -19.58 1.21
C GLY A 229 -16.03 -19.36 2.22
N LEU A 230 -14.96 -20.15 2.19
CA LEU A 230 -13.87 -20.09 3.18
C LEU A 230 -12.69 -19.20 2.78
N GLY A 231 -12.90 -18.22 1.90
CA GLY A 231 -11.89 -17.23 1.54
C GLY A 231 -11.92 -16.84 0.07
N TYR A 232 -10.81 -16.25 -0.39
CA TYR A 232 -10.63 -15.78 -1.75
C TYR A 232 -10.00 -16.85 -2.66
N ASP A 233 -10.39 -16.86 -3.94
CA ASP A 233 -9.79 -17.71 -4.97
C ASP A 233 -8.49 -17.08 -5.47
N TRP A 234 -7.40 -17.35 -4.73
CA TRP A 234 -6.07 -16.90 -5.10
C TRP A 234 -5.49 -17.62 -6.33
N GLY A 235 -6.11 -18.71 -6.79
CA GLY A 235 -5.66 -19.47 -7.96
C GLY A 235 -5.66 -18.63 -9.24
N ILE A 236 -6.48 -17.58 -9.29
CA ILE A 236 -6.57 -16.68 -10.45
C ILE A 236 -5.26 -15.95 -10.77
N PHE A 237 -4.40 -15.70 -9.78
CA PHE A 237 -3.09 -15.06 -10.00
C PHE A 237 -2.09 -16.03 -10.64
N MET A 238 -2.19 -17.30 -10.28
CA MET A 238 -1.26 -18.34 -10.71
C MET A 238 -1.73 -19.09 -11.96
N LYS A 239 -2.92 -18.75 -12.49
CA LYS A 239 -3.45 -19.37 -13.69
C LYS A 239 -2.63 -18.95 -14.91
N GLU A 240 -1.86 -19.91 -15.42
CA GLU A 240 -1.20 -19.85 -16.71
C GLU A 240 -2.16 -20.24 -17.84
N GLU A 241 -2.05 -19.54 -18.97
CA GLU A 241 -2.80 -19.83 -20.19
C GLU A 241 -1.92 -20.63 -21.16
N PRO A 242 -2.49 -21.57 -21.93
CA PRO A 242 -1.73 -22.33 -22.89
C PRO A 242 -1.19 -21.41 -23.99
N LEU A 243 0.06 -21.60 -24.38
CA LEU A 243 0.64 -20.92 -25.54
C LEU A 243 -0.04 -21.44 -26.82
N VAL A 244 -0.73 -20.56 -27.53
CA VAL A 244 -1.33 -20.84 -28.84
C VAL A 244 -0.55 -20.10 -29.92
N GLU A 245 -0.09 -20.83 -30.94
CA GLU A 245 0.69 -20.24 -32.02
C GLU A 245 -0.13 -19.20 -32.79
N GLY A 246 0.42 -17.99 -32.93
CA GLY A 246 -0.26 -16.89 -33.61
C GLY A 246 -1.31 -16.15 -32.77
N ASP A 247 -1.50 -16.53 -31.50
CA ASP A 247 -2.40 -15.87 -30.56
C ASP A 247 -1.69 -14.73 -29.81
N TYR A 248 -1.24 -13.73 -30.56
CA TYR A 248 -0.56 -12.55 -30.02
C TYR A 248 -0.91 -11.29 -30.84
N ASN A 249 -1.02 -10.15 -30.16
CA ASN A 249 -1.34 -8.87 -30.80
C ASN A 249 -0.14 -8.30 -31.54
N THR A 250 1.06 -8.49 -31.01
CA THR A 250 2.32 -7.94 -31.54
C THR A 250 3.51 -8.81 -31.14
N ARG A 251 4.70 -8.52 -31.67
CA ARG A 251 5.97 -9.03 -31.11
C ARG A 251 6.63 -7.92 -30.32
N LEU A 252 7.46 -8.25 -29.33
CA LEU A 252 8.19 -7.22 -28.58
C LEU A 252 9.01 -6.28 -29.48
N SER A 253 9.63 -6.81 -30.55
CA SER A 253 10.38 -6.03 -31.55
C SER A 253 9.55 -4.98 -32.28
N ASP A 254 8.23 -5.18 -32.31
CA ASP A 254 7.24 -4.34 -33.00
C ASP A 254 6.54 -3.35 -32.05
N VAL A 255 6.94 -3.32 -30.77
CA VAL A 255 6.61 -2.26 -29.81
C VAL A 255 7.68 -1.18 -29.88
N ILE A 256 7.28 -0.01 -30.40
CA ILE A 256 8.16 1.14 -30.63
C ILE A 256 7.85 2.21 -29.59
N ASP A 257 8.87 2.65 -28.85
CA ASP A 257 8.75 3.83 -28.00
C ASP A 257 8.81 5.09 -28.87
N ILE A 258 7.73 5.86 -28.85
CA ILE A 258 7.57 7.11 -29.59
C ILE A 258 7.40 8.30 -28.63
N SER A 259 7.82 8.15 -27.37
CA SER A 259 7.70 9.21 -26.36
C SER A 259 8.38 10.51 -26.79
N ASP A 260 9.51 10.43 -27.48
CA ASP A 260 10.23 11.60 -28.01
C ASP A 260 9.49 12.34 -29.13
N HIS A 261 8.43 11.74 -29.68
CA HIS A 261 7.54 12.37 -30.67
C HIS A 261 6.32 13.05 -30.04
N VAL A 262 6.20 13.03 -28.70
CA VAL A 262 5.05 13.58 -27.97
C VAL A 262 5.52 14.66 -26.99
N ASP A 263 4.98 15.86 -27.12
CA ASP A 263 5.29 16.95 -26.18
C ASP A 263 4.56 16.80 -24.82
N ALA A 264 4.93 17.64 -23.86
CA ALA A 264 4.29 17.66 -22.54
C ALA A 264 2.77 17.94 -22.57
N GLY A 265 2.28 18.61 -23.63
CA GLY A 265 0.87 18.87 -23.88
C GLY A 265 0.11 17.67 -24.47
N GLY A 266 0.84 16.60 -24.85
CA GLY A 266 0.30 15.44 -25.53
C GLY A 266 0.13 15.62 -27.04
N ASN A 267 0.73 16.65 -27.65
CA ASN A 267 0.72 16.77 -29.10
C ASN A 267 1.76 15.82 -29.69
N ILE A 268 1.34 14.97 -30.60
CA ILE A 268 2.19 14.01 -31.30
C ILE A 268 2.54 14.54 -32.69
N ILE A 269 3.79 14.39 -33.11
CA ILE A 269 4.23 14.55 -34.51
C ILE A 269 5.08 13.34 -34.89
N TRP A 270 4.50 12.43 -35.66
CA TRP A 270 5.15 11.15 -35.98
C TRP A 270 4.78 10.65 -37.39
N ASP A 271 5.78 10.21 -38.15
CA ASP A 271 5.57 9.54 -39.42
C ASP A 271 5.34 8.04 -39.17
N ILE A 272 4.09 7.61 -39.30
CA ILE A 272 3.67 6.24 -39.06
C ILE A 272 4.22 5.36 -40.19
N PRO A 273 5.02 4.31 -39.90
CA PRO A 273 5.47 3.36 -40.90
C PRO A 273 4.32 2.50 -41.45
N GLU A 274 4.59 1.69 -42.48
CA GLU A 274 3.57 0.78 -43.01
C GLU A 274 3.10 -0.25 -41.96
N GLY A 275 1.78 -0.31 -41.77
CA GLY A 275 1.11 -1.23 -40.86
C GLY A 275 -0.10 -0.62 -40.15
N ASP A 276 -0.80 -1.46 -39.39
CA ASP A 276 -1.85 -1.04 -38.47
C ASP A 276 -1.24 -0.92 -37.05
N TYR A 277 -1.47 0.20 -36.38
CA TYR A 277 -0.85 0.52 -35.09
C TYR A 277 -1.90 0.87 -34.03
N LEU A 278 -1.66 0.38 -32.82
CA LEU A 278 -2.30 0.86 -31.60
C LEU A 278 -1.31 1.77 -30.86
N ILE A 279 -1.60 3.05 -30.80
CA ILE A 279 -0.85 4.02 -29.99
C ILE A 279 -1.42 3.98 -28.58
N LEU A 280 -0.58 3.67 -27.61
CA LEU A 280 -0.89 3.64 -26.19
C LEU A 280 -0.11 4.76 -25.49
N ARG A 281 -0.83 5.73 -24.92
CA ARG A 281 -0.23 6.78 -24.09
C ARG A 281 -0.38 6.41 -22.63
N PHE A 282 0.68 5.85 -22.06
CA PHE A 282 0.75 5.49 -20.65
C PHE A 282 1.15 6.66 -19.77
N GLY A 283 0.53 6.72 -18.60
CA GLY A 283 0.94 7.56 -17.51
C GLY A 283 0.42 7.01 -16.19
N TYR A 284 0.58 7.78 -15.12
CA TYR A 284 -0.02 7.45 -13.83
C TYR A 284 -0.82 8.62 -13.27
N THR A 285 -1.73 8.27 -12.37
CA THR A 285 -2.57 9.19 -11.60
C THR A 285 -2.75 8.64 -10.19
N GLY A 286 -3.31 9.43 -9.27
CA GLY A 286 -3.64 8.94 -7.94
C GLY A 286 -4.80 7.95 -7.99
N THR A 287 -4.81 6.97 -7.08
CA THR A 287 -5.92 6.01 -6.95
C THR A 287 -7.20 6.69 -6.49
N GLY A 288 -7.08 7.80 -5.75
CA GLY A 288 -8.18 8.50 -5.08
C GLY A 288 -8.58 7.87 -3.74
N ILE A 289 -7.83 6.89 -3.27
CA ILE A 289 -8.09 6.21 -2.01
C ILE A 289 -7.80 7.15 -0.85
N ARG A 290 -8.66 7.08 0.15
CA ARG A 290 -8.66 7.97 1.31
C ARG A 290 -8.46 7.17 2.58
N VAL A 291 -7.98 7.85 3.62
CA VAL A 291 -7.89 7.29 4.97
C VAL A 291 -9.26 6.75 5.39
N SER A 292 -9.28 5.53 5.94
CA SER A 292 -10.50 4.87 6.40
C SER A 292 -10.76 5.19 7.86
N THR A 293 -12.04 5.28 8.25
CA THR A 293 -12.48 5.34 9.66
C THR A 293 -11.70 6.34 10.52
N HIS A 294 -11.40 7.53 9.99
CA HIS A 294 -10.63 8.55 10.68
C HIS A 294 -11.48 9.38 11.65
N SER A 295 -10.85 9.88 12.71
CA SER A 295 -11.38 10.94 13.55
C SER A 295 -11.48 12.27 12.79
N PRO A 296 -12.23 13.26 13.30
CA PRO A 296 -12.19 14.62 12.78
C PRO A 296 -10.75 15.11 12.57
N GLY A 297 -10.49 15.78 11.44
CA GLY A 297 -9.15 16.27 11.09
C GLY A 297 -8.18 15.22 10.54
N GLY A 298 -8.43 13.92 10.75
CA GLY A 298 -7.56 12.84 10.24
C GLY A 298 -7.83 12.41 8.79
N GLY A 299 -8.82 13.00 8.13
CA GLY A 299 -9.25 12.59 6.79
C GLY A 299 -8.41 13.19 5.67
N GLY A 300 -8.19 12.42 4.60
CA GLY A 300 -7.41 12.87 3.46
C GLY A 300 -7.16 11.75 2.46
N LEU A 301 -6.29 12.01 1.48
CA LEU A 301 -5.77 10.97 0.61
C LEU A 301 -4.84 10.05 1.41
N ALA A 302 -4.82 8.77 1.05
CA ALA A 302 -3.82 7.84 1.54
C ALA A 302 -2.49 8.03 0.81
N ILE A 303 -1.37 7.85 1.52
CA ILE A 303 -0.02 7.99 0.94
C ILE A 303 0.29 6.91 -0.08
N ASP A 304 1.32 7.15 -0.88
CA ASP A 304 1.99 6.16 -1.70
C ASP A 304 2.96 5.33 -0.85
N TYR A 305 2.57 4.11 -0.50
CA TYR A 305 3.40 3.21 0.31
C TYR A 305 4.65 2.70 -0.42
N MET A 306 4.73 2.86 -1.74
CA MET A 306 5.95 2.57 -2.52
C MET A 306 6.92 3.76 -2.55
N SER A 307 6.51 4.94 -2.05
CA SER A 307 7.32 6.15 -2.08
C SER A 307 7.93 6.47 -0.72
N LEU A 308 9.26 6.54 -0.68
CA LEU A 308 10.00 7.03 0.49
C LEU A 308 9.58 8.47 0.85
N ALA A 309 9.37 9.32 -0.14
CA ALA A 309 8.99 10.72 0.09
C ALA A 309 7.60 10.82 0.74
N ALA A 310 6.63 10.00 0.33
CA ALA A 310 5.30 9.97 0.92
C ALA A 310 5.32 9.36 2.34
N THR A 311 6.11 8.31 2.56
CA THR A 311 6.30 7.72 3.90
C THR A 311 6.94 8.72 4.87
N LYS A 312 7.95 9.45 4.41
CA LYS A 312 8.59 10.52 5.19
C LYS A 312 7.62 11.65 5.49
N LEU A 313 6.80 12.06 4.51
CA LEU A 313 5.75 13.06 4.72
C LEU A 313 4.79 12.65 5.84
N GLN A 314 4.35 11.38 5.86
CA GLN A 314 3.49 10.86 6.94
C GLN A 314 4.20 10.94 8.30
N TYR A 315 5.42 10.43 8.38
CA TYR A 315 6.22 10.44 9.61
C TYR A 315 6.42 11.85 10.18
N GLU A 316 6.71 12.83 9.31
CA GLU A 316 6.93 14.23 9.70
C GLU A 316 5.66 14.92 10.21
N HIS A 317 4.48 14.51 9.74
CA HIS A 317 3.20 15.05 10.18
C HIS A 317 2.61 14.32 11.40
N THR A 318 3.17 13.18 11.80
CA THR A 318 2.68 12.39 12.92
C THR A 318 3.78 12.10 13.95
N ALA A 319 4.49 10.99 13.79
CA ALA A 319 5.43 10.47 14.78
C ALA A 319 6.55 11.45 15.17
N ALA A 320 7.11 12.19 14.21
CA ALA A 320 8.17 13.16 14.48
C ALA A 320 7.75 14.24 15.48
N ILE A 321 6.51 14.74 15.36
CA ILE A 321 5.95 15.77 16.24
C ILE A 321 5.77 15.22 17.66
N ILE A 322 5.19 14.02 17.77
CA ILE A 322 4.96 13.38 19.06
C ILE A 322 6.27 13.04 19.77
N PHE A 323 7.26 12.49 19.06
CA PHE A 323 8.57 12.22 19.66
C PHE A 323 9.24 13.50 20.18
N LYS A 324 9.14 14.60 19.43
CA LYS A 324 9.63 15.90 19.89
C LYS A 324 8.93 16.35 21.16
N ASP A 325 7.60 16.36 21.18
CA ASP A 325 6.80 16.79 22.33
C ASP A 325 7.16 15.98 23.60
N LEU A 326 7.22 14.64 23.47
CA LEU A 326 7.53 13.76 24.60
C LEU A 326 8.98 13.90 25.08
N SER A 327 9.94 14.07 24.16
CA SER A 327 11.35 14.28 24.50
C SER A 327 11.55 15.58 25.28
N GLU A 328 10.88 16.67 24.89
CA GLU A 328 10.95 17.95 25.60
C GLU A 328 10.33 17.85 27.01
N MET A 329 9.40 16.92 27.21
CA MET A 329 8.75 16.65 28.50
C MET A 329 9.49 15.61 29.36
N GLY A 330 10.52 14.94 28.84
CA GLY A 330 11.22 13.86 29.54
C GLY A 330 10.35 12.62 29.77
N VAL A 331 9.42 12.35 28.86
CA VAL A 331 8.48 11.22 28.90
C VAL A 331 8.98 10.10 28.02
N HIS A 332 8.93 8.85 28.50
CA HIS A 332 9.63 7.71 27.91
C HIS A 332 8.73 6.49 27.63
N SER A 333 7.45 6.54 27.97
CA SER A 333 6.53 5.39 27.87
C SER A 333 6.12 5.06 26.44
N LEU A 334 6.23 5.99 25.49
CA LEU A 334 6.06 5.67 24.06
C LEU A 334 7.27 4.86 23.58
N LYS A 335 7.06 3.57 23.31
CA LYS A 335 8.13 2.63 22.93
C LYS A 335 8.05 2.15 21.48
N TYR A 336 6.86 2.16 20.89
CA TYR A 336 6.63 1.58 19.57
C TYR A 336 5.74 2.46 18.70
N LEU A 337 5.97 2.38 17.39
CA LEU A 337 5.00 2.83 16.40
C LEU A 337 4.25 1.60 15.89
N HIS A 338 2.98 1.79 15.57
CA HIS A 338 2.12 0.79 14.93
C HIS A 338 1.72 1.33 13.55
N ASP A 339 1.80 0.46 12.55
CA ASP A 339 1.22 0.62 11.23
C ASP A 339 0.34 -0.60 11.00
N ASP A 340 -0.93 -0.36 10.71
CA ASP A 340 -1.96 -1.40 10.70
C ASP A 340 -2.00 -2.14 9.36
N SER A 341 -2.94 -3.08 9.20
CA SER A 341 -3.07 -3.80 7.93
C SER A 341 -3.37 -2.88 6.74
N TRP A 342 -2.75 -3.19 5.61
CA TRP A 342 -2.91 -2.46 4.36
C TRP A 342 -4.29 -2.67 3.73
N GLU A 343 -5.09 -1.59 3.64
CA GLU A 343 -6.43 -1.59 3.02
C GLU A 343 -6.57 -0.53 1.92
N LEU A 344 -5.52 -0.38 1.10
CA LEU A 344 -5.43 0.64 0.05
C LEU A 344 -5.81 0.18 -1.35
N GLY A 345 -6.65 -0.83 -1.48
CA GLY A 345 -7.16 -1.19 -2.79
C GLY A 345 -6.06 -1.56 -3.79
N ALA A 346 -6.29 -1.19 -5.04
CA ALA A 346 -5.39 -1.43 -6.15
C ALA A 346 -4.46 -0.22 -6.38
N ALA A 347 -3.19 -0.35 -5.98
CA ALA A 347 -2.10 0.55 -6.34
C ALA A 347 -1.00 -0.25 -7.02
N ASN A 348 -0.59 0.16 -8.22
CA ASN A 348 0.29 -0.64 -9.09
C ASN A 348 1.39 0.20 -9.77
N TRP A 349 1.57 1.45 -9.34
CA TRP A 349 2.61 2.32 -9.86
C TRP A 349 3.13 3.27 -8.79
N THR A 350 4.38 3.71 -8.94
CA THR A 350 4.96 4.84 -8.20
C THR A 350 5.90 5.63 -9.10
N GLU A 351 6.26 6.84 -8.67
CA GLU A 351 7.28 7.62 -9.38
C GLU A 351 8.64 6.91 -9.23
N GLY A 352 9.37 6.74 -10.34
CA GLY A 352 10.64 5.99 -10.36
C GLY A 352 10.49 4.48 -10.55
N MET A 353 9.26 3.96 -10.72
CA MET A 353 9.01 2.53 -10.90
C MET A 353 9.80 1.90 -12.05
N GLU A 354 10.03 2.62 -13.16
CA GLU A 354 10.81 2.07 -14.27
C GLU A 354 12.28 1.84 -13.91
N GLU A 355 12.87 2.73 -13.11
CA GLU A 355 14.26 2.64 -12.66
C GLU A 355 14.40 1.46 -11.69
N GLU A 356 13.56 1.42 -10.65
CA GLU A 356 13.50 0.34 -9.66
C GLU A 356 13.26 -1.03 -10.33
N PHE A 357 12.35 -1.09 -11.30
CA PHE A 357 12.08 -2.33 -12.03
C PHE A 357 13.31 -2.78 -12.83
N ASN A 358 13.97 -1.87 -13.55
CA ASN A 358 15.14 -2.21 -14.35
C ASN A 358 16.33 -2.62 -13.45
N GLU A 359 16.52 -1.99 -12.30
CA GLU A 359 17.53 -2.41 -11.33
C GLU A 359 17.25 -3.81 -10.79
N ALA A 360 15.99 -4.13 -10.48
CA ALA A 360 15.60 -5.43 -9.94
C ALA A 360 15.60 -6.57 -10.98
N ASN A 361 15.27 -6.27 -12.25
CA ASN A 361 15.00 -7.30 -13.28
C ASN A 361 16.00 -7.30 -14.44
N GLY A 362 16.80 -6.24 -14.60
CA GLY A 362 17.82 -6.13 -15.65
C GLY A 362 17.29 -5.76 -17.03
N TYR A 363 16.06 -5.25 -17.14
CA TYR A 363 15.49 -4.74 -18.38
C TYR A 363 14.42 -3.66 -18.15
N ASP A 364 14.19 -2.84 -19.17
CA ASP A 364 13.20 -1.76 -19.16
C ASP A 364 11.76 -2.30 -19.27
N ILE A 365 10.91 -1.93 -18.31
CA ILE A 365 9.49 -2.33 -18.26
C ILE A 365 8.65 -1.68 -19.37
N ARG A 366 9.05 -0.52 -19.92
CA ARG A 366 8.19 0.33 -20.77
C ARG A 366 7.63 -0.43 -21.97
N ARG A 367 8.46 -1.21 -22.66
CA ARG A 367 8.02 -1.98 -23.85
C ARG A 367 7.07 -3.13 -23.53
N TYR A 368 6.91 -3.48 -22.25
CA TYR A 368 5.99 -4.50 -21.76
C TYR A 368 4.69 -3.92 -21.19
N LEU A 369 4.58 -2.59 -21.03
CA LEU A 369 3.34 -1.94 -20.57
C LEU A 369 2.09 -2.28 -21.41
N PRO A 370 2.16 -2.55 -22.74
CA PRO A 370 0.97 -2.98 -23.48
C PRO A 370 0.30 -4.24 -22.90
N VAL A 371 1.03 -5.09 -22.18
CA VAL A 371 0.46 -6.25 -21.47
C VAL A 371 -0.58 -5.83 -20.42
N ILE A 372 -0.32 -4.74 -19.69
CA ILE A 372 -1.26 -4.19 -18.71
C ILE A 372 -2.53 -3.66 -19.40
N ALA A 373 -2.39 -3.15 -20.63
CA ALA A 373 -3.51 -2.76 -21.49
C ALA A 373 -4.19 -3.94 -22.20
N GLY A 374 -3.83 -5.18 -21.87
CA GLY A 374 -4.44 -6.39 -22.41
C GLY A 374 -3.88 -6.83 -23.77
N GLN A 375 -2.74 -6.30 -24.21
CA GLN A 375 -2.05 -6.76 -25.43
C GLN A 375 -1.14 -7.96 -25.11
N ILE A 376 -1.24 -9.03 -25.88
CA ILE A 376 -0.34 -10.18 -25.83
C ILE A 376 0.87 -9.91 -26.76
N ILE A 377 2.08 -10.08 -26.23
CA ILE A 377 3.38 -9.75 -26.85
C ILE A 377 4.24 -11.00 -27.09
#